data_AF-A0A954FPE9-F1
#
_entry.id   AF-A0A954FPE9-F1
#
_cell.length_a   1.000
_cell.length_b   1.000
_cell.length_c   1.000
_cell.angle_alpha   90.00
_cell.angle_beta   90.00
_cell.angle_gamma   90.00
#
_symmetry.space_group_name_H-M   'P 1'
#
loop_
_entity.id
_entity.type
_entity.pdbx_description
1 polymer ?
#
loop_
_entity_poly.entity_id
_entity_poly.type
_entity_poly.pdbx_seq_one_letter_code
_entity_poly.pdbx_strand_id
1 'polypeptide(L)'
;MRNVGILERLCTVRDKNASRLKVCRRFIAVCVDGLIEFDQQSKTDDWRFHRLDRKEILMQLVKSAVSIDARDPLSRFIEHVLTSKHYDLIDHHVAAILGIESKLTKLAHPIPGITAWLHGCQQQLANRTDQKPQPPADFRRNSTFPCTCKDCQTLRRFLDDPNEKSVRLPLAKARRQHLHNIIDRHKLDVTHVTQRTGRPQVLVCTKTTASFKEAVRIYERDLKLLADVKSIQHG
;
A
#
# COMPACT_ATOMS: atom_id res chain seq x y z
N MET A 1 -1.53 -21.47 -6.39
CA MET A 1 -0.69 -21.59 -5.17
C MET A 1 0.07 -22.91 -5.02
N ARG A 2 -0.30 -24.02 -5.69
CA ARG A 2 0.47 -25.30 -5.60
C ARG A 2 1.90 -25.26 -6.19
N ASN A 3 2.17 -24.38 -7.16
CA ASN A 3 3.46 -24.42 -7.90
C ASN A 3 4.60 -23.63 -7.22
N VAL A 4 4.29 -22.62 -6.40
CA VAL A 4 5.32 -21.81 -5.71
C VAL A 4 6.00 -22.60 -4.58
N GLY A 5 5.25 -23.46 -3.87
CA GLY A 5 5.84 -24.35 -2.85
C GLY A 5 6.72 -25.45 -3.43
N ILE A 6 6.59 -25.79 -4.72
CA ILE A 6 7.47 -26.72 -5.42
C ILE A 6 8.81 -26.05 -5.74
N LEU A 7 8.79 -24.79 -6.19
CA LEU A 7 9.98 -23.97 -6.42
C LEU A 7 10.84 -23.85 -5.16
N GLU A 8 10.23 -23.53 -4.01
CA GLU A 8 10.92 -23.45 -2.74
C GLU A 8 11.59 -24.79 -2.39
N ARG A 9 10.85 -25.91 -2.42
CA ARG A 9 11.41 -27.22 -2.10
C ARG A 9 12.53 -27.67 -3.04
N LEU A 10 12.45 -27.34 -4.33
CA LEU A 10 13.47 -27.72 -5.30
C LEU A 10 14.75 -26.89 -5.15
N CYS A 11 14.63 -25.61 -4.81
CA CYS A 11 15.73 -24.64 -4.80
C CYS A 11 16.33 -24.36 -3.42
N THR A 12 15.66 -24.71 -2.32
CA THR A 12 16.16 -24.45 -0.95
C THR A 12 16.92 -25.62 -0.33
N VAL A 13 16.80 -26.83 -0.86
CA VAL A 13 17.65 -27.96 -0.44
C VAL A 13 19.07 -27.69 -0.93
N ARG A 14 20.00 -27.48 0.01
CA ARG A 14 21.43 -27.31 -0.28
C ARG A 14 21.93 -28.52 -1.07
N ASP A 15 22.30 -28.29 -2.32
CA ASP A 15 22.89 -29.31 -3.18
C ASP A 15 24.15 -28.74 -3.84
N LYS A 16 25.23 -29.53 -3.86
CA LYS A 16 26.50 -29.20 -4.51
C LYS A 16 26.56 -29.73 -5.95
N ASN A 17 25.53 -30.45 -6.41
CA ASN A 17 25.45 -31.00 -7.75
C ASN A 17 25.24 -29.89 -8.79
N ALA A 18 26.30 -29.64 -9.57
CA ALA A 18 26.32 -28.61 -10.61
C ALA A 18 25.21 -28.79 -11.67
N SER A 19 24.87 -30.03 -12.03
CA SER A 19 23.82 -30.32 -13.02
C SER A 19 22.45 -29.94 -12.49
N ARG A 20 22.16 -30.26 -11.23
CA ARG A 20 20.91 -29.86 -10.58
C ARG A 20 20.81 -28.34 -10.47
N LEU A 21 21.87 -27.66 -10.02
CA LEU A 21 21.90 -26.20 -9.92
C LEU A 21 21.66 -25.54 -11.28
N LYS A 22 22.23 -26.08 -12.36
CA LYS A 22 21.98 -25.61 -13.74
C LYS A 22 20.50 -25.72 -14.11
N VAL A 23 19.86 -26.85 -13.80
CA VAL A 23 18.41 -27.05 -14.05
C VAL A 23 17.57 -26.08 -13.22
N CYS A 24 17.86 -25.92 -11.92
CA CYS A 24 17.13 -24.98 -11.07
C CYS A 24 17.26 -23.53 -11.55
N ARG A 25 18.45 -23.09 -11.99
CA ARG A 25 18.66 -21.75 -12.55
C ARG A 25 17.85 -21.52 -13.81
N ARG A 26 17.84 -22.50 -14.73
CA ARG A 26 17.03 -22.44 -15.95
C ARG A 26 15.54 -22.39 -15.62
N PHE A 27 15.10 -23.16 -14.63
CA PHE A 27 13.71 -23.15 -14.20
C PHE A 27 13.29 -21.80 -13.61
N ILE A 28 14.13 -21.19 -12.76
CA ILE A 28 13.88 -19.82 -12.25
C ILE A 28 13.81 -18.82 -13.41
N ALA A 29 14.71 -18.89 -14.39
CA ALA A 29 14.67 -18.01 -15.56
C ALA A 29 13.32 -18.11 -16.29
N VAL A 30 12.86 -19.34 -16.58
CA VAL A 30 11.57 -19.58 -17.24
C VAL A 30 10.39 -19.08 -16.39
N CYS A 31 10.44 -19.26 -15.06
CA CYS A 31 9.40 -18.73 -14.18
C CYS A 31 9.36 -17.19 -14.18
N VAL A 32 10.53 -16.53 -14.18
CA VAL A 32 10.63 -15.08 -14.26
C VAL A 32 10.10 -14.58 -15.60
N ASP A 33 10.54 -15.17 -16.72
CA ASP A 33 10.10 -14.81 -18.06
C ASP A 33 8.57 -14.95 -18.19
N GLY A 34 8.02 -16.09 -17.79
CA GLY A 34 6.59 -16.33 -17.85
C GLY A 34 5.78 -15.39 -16.96
N LEU A 35 6.31 -14.98 -15.79
CA LEU A 35 5.65 -14.02 -14.92
C LEU A 35 5.67 -12.60 -15.52
N ILE A 36 6.79 -12.20 -16.11
CA ILE A 36 6.93 -10.90 -16.80
C ILE A 36 5.93 -10.84 -17.96
N GLU A 37 5.90 -11.87 -18.81
CA GLU A 37 4.96 -11.95 -19.94
C GLU A 37 3.50 -11.92 -19.45
N PHE A 38 3.19 -12.68 -18.40
CA PHE A 38 1.86 -12.72 -17.80
C PHE A 38 1.43 -11.32 -17.29
N ASP A 39 2.33 -10.58 -16.65
CA ASP A 39 2.06 -9.23 -16.15
C ASP A 39 1.88 -8.20 -17.26
N GLN A 40 2.63 -8.34 -18.35
CA GLN A 40 2.53 -7.46 -19.52
C GLN A 40 1.23 -7.68 -20.31
N GLN A 41 0.75 -8.93 -20.39
CA GLN A 41 -0.51 -9.27 -21.04
C GLN A 41 -1.74 -8.93 -20.20
N SER A 42 -1.54 -8.55 -18.93
CA SER A 42 -2.62 -8.24 -18.00
C SER A 42 -3.34 -6.95 -18.35
N LYS A 43 -4.65 -7.04 -18.63
CA LYS A 43 -5.57 -5.93 -18.45
C LYS A 43 -5.87 -5.78 -16.96
N THR A 44 -5.91 -4.56 -16.46
CA THR A 44 -5.99 -4.21 -15.02
C THR A 44 -7.18 -4.79 -14.24
N ASP A 45 -8.16 -5.40 -14.92
CA ASP A 45 -9.44 -5.84 -14.35
C ASP A 45 -9.78 -7.30 -14.66
N ASP A 46 -8.80 -8.13 -15.05
CA ASP A 46 -9.04 -9.56 -15.23
C ASP A 46 -8.93 -10.29 -13.87
N TRP A 47 -10.03 -10.92 -13.47
CA TRP A 47 -10.19 -11.64 -12.21
C TRP A 47 -9.12 -12.71 -11.95
N ARG A 48 -8.49 -13.25 -13.01
CA ARG A 48 -7.39 -14.21 -12.90
C ARG A 48 -6.17 -13.61 -12.19
N PHE A 49 -5.96 -12.29 -12.30
CA PHE A 49 -4.83 -11.58 -11.69
C PHE A 49 -5.03 -11.33 -10.19
N HIS A 50 -6.27 -11.17 -9.72
CA HIS A 50 -6.60 -11.02 -8.29
C HIS A 50 -6.34 -12.28 -7.46
N ARG A 51 -6.13 -13.43 -8.11
CA ARG A 51 -5.89 -14.72 -7.42
C ARG A 51 -4.41 -14.99 -7.11
N LEU A 52 -3.50 -14.17 -7.63
CA LEU A 52 -2.08 -14.33 -7.36
C LEU A 52 -1.68 -13.61 -6.08
N ASP A 53 -1.15 -14.35 -5.12
CA ASP A 53 -0.46 -13.77 -3.97
C ASP A 53 0.92 -13.28 -4.42
N ARG A 54 0.96 -12.02 -4.85
CA ARG A 54 2.16 -11.37 -5.40
C ARG A 54 3.28 -11.25 -4.37
N LYS A 55 2.92 -11.07 -3.10
CA LYS A 55 3.87 -11.04 -1.97
C LYS A 55 4.56 -12.41 -1.88
N GLU A 56 3.79 -13.49 -1.84
CA GLU A 56 4.35 -14.84 -1.74
C GLU A 56 5.21 -15.19 -2.96
N ILE A 57 4.77 -14.84 -4.17
CA ILE A 57 5.57 -15.04 -5.39
C ILE A 57 6.91 -14.30 -5.29
N LEU A 58 6.90 -13.03 -4.91
CA LEU A 58 8.09 -12.20 -4.76
C LEU A 58 9.04 -12.79 -3.72
N MET A 59 8.53 -13.15 -2.54
CA MET A 59 9.30 -13.78 -1.47
C MET A 59 9.99 -15.07 -1.95
N GLN A 60 9.24 -15.95 -2.60
CA GLN A 60 9.71 -17.29 -2.93
C GLN A 60 10.66 -17.32 -4.13
N LEU A 61 10.41 -16.50 -5.15
CA LEU A 61 11.32 -16.38 -6.29
C LEU A 61 12.65 -15.76 -5.86
N VAL A 62 12.61 -14.71 -5.02
CA VAL A 62 13.85 -14.11 -4.49
C VAL A 62 14.61 -15.09 -3.61
N LYS A 63 13.94 -15.74 -2.64
CA LYS A 63 14.56 -16.77 -1.77
C LYS A 63 15.21 -17.89 -2.60
N SER A 64 14.50 -18.38 -3.60
CA SER A 64 14.97 -19.46 -4.47
C SER A 64 16.17 -19.02 -5.31
N ALA A 65 16.11 -17.85 -5.94
CA ALA A 65 17.17 -17.32 -6.78
C ALA A 65 18.46 -17.05 -5.99
N VAL A 66 18.34 -16.45 -4.81
CA VAL A 66 19.45 -16.25 -3.88
C VAL A 66 20.08 -17.59 -3.47
N SER A 67 19.27 -18.61 -3.21
CA SER A 67 19.78 -19.89 -2.68
C SER A 67 20.60 -20.68 -3.69
N ILE A 68 20.42 -20.44 -4.99
CA ILE A 68 21.16 -21.12 -6.07
C ILE A 68 22.07 -20.18 -6.87
N ASP A 69 22.24 -18.94 -6.42
CA ASP A 69 23.02 -17.88 -7.09
C ASP A 69 22.55 -17.62 -8.55
N ALA A 70 21.23 -17.54 -8.76
CA ALA A 70 20.63 -17.20 -10.06
C ALA A 70 20.59 -15.67 -10.26
N ARG A 71 21.77 -15.05 -10.43
CA ARG A 71 21.92 -13.58 -10.45
C ARG A 71 21.15 -12.90 -11.58
N ASP A 72 21.32 -13.36 -12.82
CA ASP A 72 20.70 -12.66 -13.97
C ASP A 72 19.16 -12.74 -13.95
N PRO A 73 18.54 -13.92 -13.71
CA PRO A 73 17.09 -13.99 -13.54
C PRO A 73 16.58 -13.14 -12.39
N LEU A 74 17.33 -13.07 -11.28
CA LEU A 74 16.96 -12.25 -10.12
C LEU A 74 16.98 -10.76 -10.47
N SER A 75 18.06 -10.27 -11.08
CA SER A 75 18.16 -8.85 -11.46
C SER A 75 17.03 -8.44 -12.40
N ARG A 76 16.76 -9.24 -13.44
CA ARG A 76 15.64 -9.02 -14.37
C ARG A 76 14.29 -9.03 -13.66
N PHE A 77 14.09 -9.96 -12.73
CA PHE A 77 12.86 -10.04 -11.96
C PHE A 77 12.66 -8.79 -11.09
N ILE A 78 13.70 -8.35 -10.38
CA ILE A 78 13.66 -7.16 -9.53
C ILE A 78 13.36 -5.90 -10.36
N GLU A 79 14.02 -5.73 -11.51
CA GLU A 79 13.79 -4.62 -12.41
C GLU A 79 12.31 -4.53 -12.87
N HIS A 80 11.73 -5.68 -13.24
CA HIS A 80 10.32 -5.75 -13.62
C HIS A 80 9.39 -5.39 -12.44
N VAL A 81 9.57 -6.01 -11.27
CA VAL A 81 8.64 -5.77 -10.15
C VAL A 81 8.72 -4.34 -9.62
N LEU A 82 9.89 -3.69 -9.67
CA LEU A 82 10.04 -2.30 -9.24
C LEU A 82 9.34 -1.29 -10.18
N THR A 83 9.15 -1.65 -11.45
CA THR A 83 8.51 -0.79 -12.47
C THR A 83 7.05 -1.15 -12.72
N SER A 84 6.59 -2.28 -12.18
CA SER A 84 5.26 -2.83 -12.41
C SER A 84 4.23 -2.29 -11.42
N LYS A 85 3.12 -1.77 -11.93
CA LYS A 85 1.95 -1.34 -11.11
C LYS A 85 1.25 -2.47 -10.35
N HIS A 86 1.58 -3.73 -10.64
CA HIS A 86 0.97 -4.89 -9.99
C HIS A 86 1.55 -5.17 -8.61
N TYR A 87 2.62 -4.48 -8.23
CA TYR A 87 3.34 -4.68 -6.97
C TYR A 87 3.30 -3.38 -6.13
N ASP A 88 2.35 -3.32 -5.20
CA ASP A 88 2.34 -2.27 -4.17
C ASP A 88 3.59 -2.32 -3.29
N LEU A 89 4.13 -1.14 -2.97
CA LEU A 89 5.33 -0.95 -2.16
C LEU A 89 5.22 -1.61 -0.78
N ILE A 90 4.11 -1.39 -0.07
CA ILE A 90 3.94 -1.83 1.31
C ILE A 90 3.49 -3.29 1.35
N ASP A 91 2.43 -3.61 0.61
CA ASP A 91 1.75 -4.91 0.72
C ASP A 91 2.54 -6.04 0.05
N HIS A 92 3.38 -5.71 -0.95
CA HIS A 92 4.15 -6.71 -1.69
C HIS A 92 5.64 -6.58 -1.43
N HIS A 93 6.26 -5.44 -1.75
CA HIS A 93 7.72 -5.34 -1.67
C HIS A 93 8.24 -5.36 -0.24
N VAL A 94 7.79 -4.43 0.61
CA VAL A 94 8.25 -4.33 2.00
C VAL A 94 7.83 -5.56 2.78
N ALA A 95 6.58 -6.01 2.64
CA ALA A 95 6.13 -7.25 3.27
C ALA A 95 6.98 -8.47 2.86
N ALA A 96 7.38 -8.56 1.58
CA ALA A 96 8.26 -9.62 1.12
C ALA A 96 9.68 -9.50 1.69
N ILE A 97 10.27 -8.31 1.68
CA ILE A 97 11.60 -8.04 2.24
C ILE A 97 11.64 -8.48 3.72
N LEU A 98 10.69 -8.00 4.53
CA LEU A 98 10.62 -8.35 5.94
C LEU A 98 10.31 -9.84 6.16
N GLY A 99 9.46 -10.43 5.31
CA GLY A 99 9.17 -11.87 5.35
C GLY A 99 10.36 -12.77 5.02
N ILE A 100 11.43 -12.23 4.43
CA ILE A 100 12.65 -12.97 4.09
C ILE A 100 13.92 -12.36 4.71
N GLU A 101 13.77 -11.43 5.67
CA GLU A 101 14.84 -10.64 6.28
C GLU A 101 16.05 -11.48 6.70
N SER A 102 15.83 -12.56 7.46
CA SER A 102 16.91 -13.43 7.94
C SER A 102 17.77 -14.03 6.82
N LYS A 103 17.22 -14.16 5.62
CA LYS A 103 17.98 -14.63 4.45
C LYS A 103 18.82 -13.51 3.84
N LEU A 104 18.30 -12.28 3.82
CA LEU A 104 18.97 -11.11 3.25
C LEU A 104 20.14 -10.65 4.12
N THR A 105 19.98 -10.64 5.44
CA THR A 105 21.04 -10.26 6.40
C THR A 105 22.15 -11.30 6.51
N LYS A 106 21.96 -12.51 5.98
CA LYS A 106 22.96 -13.60 5.97
C LYS A 106 23.66 -13.75 4.62
N LEU A 107 23.49 -12.79 3.71
CA LEU A 107 24.16 -12.83 2.41
C LEU A 107 25.67 -12.64 2.61
N ALA A 108 26.46 -13.57 2.09
CA ALA A 108 27.92 -13.49 2.20
C ALA A 108 28.52 -12.31 1.42
N HIS A 109 27.86 -11.91 0.33
CA HIS A 109 28.27 -10.80 -0.53
C HIS A 109 27.03 -10.06 -1.05
N PRO A 110 27.13 -8.75 -1.34
CA PRO A 110 26.06 -8.01 -2.00
C PRO A 110 25.68 -8.64 -3.34
N ILE A 111 24.39 -8.88 -3.54
CA ILE A 111 23.83 -9.34 -4.82
C ILE A 111 23.19 -8.13 -5.49
N PRO A 112 23.62 -7.74 -6.71
CA PRO A 112 23.16 -6.51 -7.37
C PRO A 112 21.62 -6.36 -7.41
N GLY A 113 20.89 -7.43 -7.76
CA GLY A 113 19.42 -7.42 -7.75
C GLY A 113 18.82 -7.14 -6.36
N ILE A 114 19.38 -7.71 -5.30
CA ILE A 114 18.91 -7.45 -3.92
C ILE A 114 19.23 -6.01 -3.50
N THR A 115 20.44 -5.55 -3.80
CA THR A 115 20.86 -4.17 -3.50
C THR A 115 19.96 -3.17 -4.21
N ALA A 116 19.67 -3.38 -5.50
CA ALA A 116 18.75 -2.55 -6.27
C ALA A 116 17.32 -2.60 -5.70
N TRP A 117 16.85 -3.77 -5.27
CA TRP A 117 15.53 -3.92 -4.67
C TRP A 117 15.40 -3.12 -3.36
N LEU A 118 16.34 -3.32 -2.42
CA LEU A 118 16.33 -2.62 -1.13
C LEU A 118 16.45 -1.10 -1.34
N HIS A 119 17.35 -0.67 -2.23
CA HIS A 119 17.53 0.75 -2.55
C HIS A 119 16.26 1.37 -3.17
N GLY A 120 15.62 0.69 -4.12
CA GLY A 120 14.37 1.15 -4.73
C GLY A 120 13.25 1.32 -3.70
N CYS A 121 13.06 0.33 -2.82
CA CYS A 121 12.08 0.40 -1.73
C CYS A 121 12.40 1.52 -0.74
N GLN A 122 13.67 1.66 -0.33
CA GLN A 122 14.13 2.73 0.54
C GLN A 122 13.85 4.10 -0.06
N GLN A 123 14.18 4.31 -1.34
CA GLN A 123 13.96 5.59 -2.02
C GLN A 123 12.47 5.94 -2.08
N GLN A 124 11.60 4.97 -2.42
CA GLN A 124 10.16 5.21 -2.45
C GLN A 124 9.60 5.50 -1.06
N LEU A 125 10.03 4.78 -0.01
CA LEU A 125 9.64 5.08 1.37
C LEU A 125 10.14 6.45 1.82
N ALA A 126 11.39 6.81 1.50
CA ALA A 126 11.95 8.12 1.80
C ALA A 126 11.12 9.24 1.16
N ASN A 127 10.73 9.10 -0.10
CA ASN A 127 9.85 10.06 -0.80
C ASN A 127 8.48 10.18 -0.11
N ARG A 128 7.90 9.08 0.37
CA ARG A 128 6.61 9.09 1.09
C ARG A 128 6.72 9.77 2.47
N THR A 129 7.89 9.73 3.07
CA THR A 129 8.18 10.34 4.38
C THR A 129 8.90 11.69 4.28
N ASP A 130 9.06 12.25 3.08
CA ASP A 130 9.78 13.51 2.88
C ASP A 130 9.06 14.69 3.55
N GLN A 131 7.73 14.67 3.52
CA GLN A 131 6.90 15.70 4.12
C GLN A 131 6.09 15.15 5.28
N LYS A 132 6.41 15.62 6.49
CA LYS A 132 5.61 15.34 7.68
C LYS A 132 4.21 15.95 7.52
N PRO A 133 3.13 15.17 7.71
CA PRO A 133 1.77 15.70 7.71
C PRO A 133 1.64 16.85 8.72
N GLN A 134 1.06 17.96 8.27
CA GLN A 134 0.85 19.13 9.11
C GLN A 134 -0.60 19.18 9.61
N PRO A 135 -0.81 19.58 10.88
CA PRO A 135 -2.16 19.77 11.38
C PRO A 135 -2.86 20.89 10.59
N PRO A 136 -4.18 20.81 10.38
CA PRO A 136 -4.92 21.93 9.80
C PRO A 136 -4.71 23.21 10.63
N ALA A 137 -4.46 24.33 9.95
CA ALA A 137 -4.18 25.61 10.61
C ALA A 137 -5.41 26.18 11.36
N ASP A 138 -6.60 25.83 10.90
CA ASP A 138 -7.87 26.31 11.41
C ASP A 138 -8.94 25.20 11.37
N PHE A 139 -10.22 25.55 11.55
CA PHE A 139 -11.33 24.60 11.45
C PHE A 139 -11.81 24.35 10.02
N ARG A 140 -11.22 24.94 8.97
CA ARG A 140 -11.64 24.67 7.59
C ARG A 140 -11.39 23.22 7.21
N ARG A 141 -12.34 22.61 6.50
CA ARG A 141 -12.20 21.25 5.98
C ARG A 141 -12.56 21.21 4.50
N ASN A 142 -12.08 20.18 3.81
CA ASN A 142 -12.44 19.95 2.42
C ASN A 142 -13.96 19.99 2.24
N SER A 143 -14.41 20.87 1.36
CA SER A 143 -15.82 21.12 1.06
C SER A 143 -16.17 20.78 -0.40
N THR A 144 -15.28 20.03 -1.05
CA THR A 144 -15.39 19.60 -2.44
C THR A 144 -16.29 18.38 -2.56
N PHE A 145 -17.51 18.60 -3.03
CA PHE A 145 -18.49 17.55 -3.38
C PHE A 145 -19.49 18.10 -4.41
N PRO A 146 -20.07 17.26 -5.29
CA PRO A 146 -20.78 17.73 -6.49
C PRO A 146 -22.20 18.26 -6.22
N CYS A 147 -22.83 17.93 -5.09
CA CYS A 147 -24.20 18.34 -4.81
C CYS A 147 -24.30 19.85 -4.54
N THR A 148 -25.28 20.51 -5.16
CA THR A 148 -25.51 21.97 -5.08
C THR A 148 -26.81 22.34 -4.37
N CYS A 149 -27.52 21.39 -3.75
CA CYS A 149 -28.77 21.66 -3.04
C CYS A 149 -28.54 22.63 -1.85
N LYS A 150 -29.61 23.29 -1.37
CA LYS A 150 -29.54 24.27 -0.28
C LYS A 150 -28.84 23.73 0.98
N ASP A 151 -29.11 22.48 1.35
CA ASP A 151 -28.50 21.84 2.53
C ASP A 151 -27.00 21.60 2.34
N CYS A 152 -26.61 21.15 1.15
CA CYS A 152 -25.21 20.96 0.77
C CYS A 152 -24.44 22.29 0.71
N GLN A 153 -25.07 23.38 0.27
CA GLN A 153 -24.47 24.72 0.32
C GLN A 153 -24.29 25.22 1.75
N THR A 154 -25.21 24.91 2.66
CA THR A 154 -25.05 25.22 4.10
C THR A 154 -23.90 24.39 4.68
N LEU A 155 -23.81 23.10 4.36
CA LEU A 155 -22.69 22.25 4.78
C LEU A 155 -21.35 22.77 4.24
N ARG A 156 -21.30 23.20 2.98
CA ARG A 156 -20.08 23.79 2.37
C ARG A 156 -19.64 25.05 3.12
N ARG A 157 -20.56 25.99 3.36
CA ARG A 157 -20.26 27.21 4.13
C ARG A 157 -19.74 26.89 5.53
N PHE A 158 -20.38 25.95 6.22
CA PHE A 158 -19.87 25.46 7.51
C PHE A 158 -18.45 24.91 7.36
N LEU A 159 -18.16 24.09 6.34
CA LEU A 159 -16.82 23.50 6.15
C LEU A 159 -15.74 24.53 5.81
N ASP A 160 -16.09 25.59 5.08
CA ASP A 160 -15.17 26.66 4.69
C ASP A 160 -14.94 27.70 5.79
N ASP A 161 -15.74 27.67 6.87
CA ASP A 161 -15.59 28.58 8.02
C ASP A 161 -14.35 28.18 8.86
N PRO A 162 -13.38 29.08 9.09
CA PRO A 162 -12.18 28.79 9.88
C PRO A 162 -12.40 28.75 11.39
N ASN A 163 -13.51 29.31 11.88
CA ASN A 163 -13.80 29.49 13.30
C ASN A 163 -14.91 28.56 13.79
N GLU A 164 -15.85 28.17 12.92
CA GLU A 164 -16.96 27.33 13.30
C GLU A 164 -16.56 25.85 13.36
N LYS A 165 -16.48 25.29 14.57
CA LYS A 165 -16.13 23.87 14.79
C LYS A 165 -17.32 22.92 14.64
N SER A 166 -18.52 23.35 15.01
CA SER A 166 -19.74 22.54 14.93
C SER A 166 -20.95 23.37 14.51
N VAL A 167 -21.86 22.74 13.77
CA VAL A 167 -23.11 23.35 13.31
C VAL A 167 -24.30 22.46 13.68
N ARG A 168 -25.43 23.10 14.00
CA ARG A 168 -26.69 22.45 14.33
C ARG A 168 -27.69 22.71 13.20
N LEU A 169 -28.09 21.66 12.50
CA LEU A 169 -28.98 21.74 11.33
C LEU A 169 -30.35 21.11 11.65
N PRO A 170 -31.36 21.90 12.05
CA PRO A 170 -32.73 21.41 12.20
C PRO A 170 -33.31 21.08 10.83
N LEU A 171 -33.49 19.80 10.55
CA LEU A 171 -33.83 19.30 9.22
C LEU A 171 -34.84 18.16 9.33
N ALA A 172 -35.68 17.96 8.30
CA ALA A 172 -36.53 16.77 8.20
C ALA A 172 -35.69 15.50 7.94
N LYS A 173 -36.27 14.32 8.20
CA LYS A 173 -35.55 13.02 8.12
C LYS A 173 -34.84 12.81 6.78
N ALA A 174 -35.52 13.04 5.65
CA ALA A 174 -34.94 12.86 4.31
C ALA A 174 -33.75 13.79 4.04
N ARG A 175 -33.84 15.06 4.48
CA ARG A 175 -32.77 16.05 4.33
C ARG A 175 -31.56 15.71 5.20
N ARG A 176 -31.76 15.20 6.42
CA ARG A 176 -30.67 14.67 7.25
C ARG A 176 -30.00 13.48 6.59
N GLN A 177 -30.77 12.50 6.12
CA GLN A 177 -30.22 11.31 5.45
C GLN A 177 -29.39 11.68 4.22
N HIS A 178 -29.82 12.68 3.46
CA HIS A 178 -29.03 13.21 2.36
C HIS A 178 -27.65 13.71 2.81
N LEU A 179 -27.59 14.50 3.89
CA LEU A 179 -26.31 15.00 4.43
C LEU A 179 -25.44 13.88 5.02
N HIS A 180 -26.02 12.88 5.70
CA HIS A 180 -25.30 11.67 6.12
C HIS A 180 -24.58 11.04 4.92
N ASN A 181 -25.32 10.77 3.83
CA ASN A 181 -24.77 10.14 2.65
C ASN A 181 -23.68 10.98 1.96
N ILE A 182 -23.81 12.31 1.93
CA ILE A 182 -22.79 13.20 1.35
C ILE A 182 -21.50 13.15 2.18
N ILE A 183 -21.62 13.24 3.51
CA ILE A 183 -20.47 13.20 4.42
C ILE A 183 -19.72 11.87 4.29
N ASP A 184 -20.45 10.74 4.31
CA ASP A 184 -19.86 9.40 4.20
C ASP A 184 -19.23 9.16 2.83
N ARG A 185 -19.96 9.45 1.74
CA ARG A 185 -19.50 9.18 0.37
C ARG A 185 -18.24 9.96 0.02
N HIS A 186 -18.13 11.19 0.51
CA HIS A 186 -16.99 12.08 0.24
C HIS A 186 -15.93 12.04 1.33
N LYS A 187 -16.08 11.17 2.35
CA LYS A 187 -15.16 11.01 3.48
C LYS A 187 -14.78 12.36 4.10
N LEU A 188 -15.76 13.23 4.30
CA LEU A 188 -15.52 14.55 4.85
C LEU A 188 -15.07 14.41 6.31
N ASP A 189 -14.14 15.26 6.74
CA ASP A 189 -13.59 15.29 8.11
C ASP A 189 -14.62 15.86 9.11
N VAL A 190 -15.78 15.22 9.25
CA VAL A 190 -16.95 15.70 10.01
C VAL A 190 -17.67 14.51 10.67
N THR A 191 -17.88 14.55 11.98
CA THR A 191 -18.87 13.68 12.63
C THR A 191 -20.27 14.24 12.41
N HIS A 192 -21.26 13.37 12.33
CA HIS A 192 -22.59 13.78 11.93
C HIS A 192 -23.63 12.92 12.66
N VAL A 193 -24.21 13.49 13.72
CA VAL A 193 -25.06 12.77 14.68
C VAL A 193 -26.44 13.42 14.71
N THR A 194 -27.49 12.62 14.52
CA THR A 194 -28.86 13.12 14.69
C THR A 194 -29.22 13.12 16.17
N GLN A 195 -29.40 14.32 16.75
CA GLN A 195 -29.98 14.50 18.07
C GLN A 195 -31.50 14.26 18.01
N ARG A 196 -31.97 13.22 18.71
CA ARG A 196 -33.36 12.72 18.64
C ARG A 196 -34.29 13.35 19.68
N THR A 197 -34.06 14.62 20.03
CA THR A 197 -34.89 15.38 20.96
C THR A 197 -35.57 16.55 20.23
N GLY A 198 -36.88 16.73 20.45
CA GLY A 198 -37.65 17.79 19.80
C GLY A 198 -38.05 17.51 18.34
N ARG A 199 -38.92 18.37 17.80
CA ARG A 199 -39.32 18.35 16.38
C ARG A 199 -39.18 19.78 15.83
N PRO A 200 -38.49 19.98 14.69
CA PRO A 200 -37.72 18.99 13.93
C PRO A 200 -36.47 18.50 14.70
N GLN A 201 -36.07 17.25 14.48
CA GLN A 201 -34.80 16.71 15.00
C GLN A 201 -33.61 17.39 14.33
N VAL A 202 -32.48 17.47 15.04
CA VAL A 202 -31.31 18.26 14.63
C VAL A 202 -30.17 17.33 14.21
N LEU A 203 -29.58 17.56 13.03
CA LEU A 203 -28.28 16.98 12.67
C LEU A 203 -27.18 17.87 13.24
N VAL A 204 -26.37 17.32 14.14
CA VAL A 204 -25.20 17.99 14.70
C VAL A 204 -23.98 17.52 13.91
N CYS A 205 -23.34 18.45 13.21
CA CYS A 205 -22.11 18.20 12.49
C CYS A 205 -20.94 18.83 13.24
N THR A 206 -19.87 18.07 13.50
CA THR A 206 -18.66 18.58 14.16
C THR A 206 -17.43 18.24 13.33
N LYS A 207 -16.65 19.26 12.95
CA LYS A 207 -15.40 19.06 12.22
C LYS A 207 -14.40 18.27 13.06
N THR A 208 -13.68 17.39 12.38
CA THR A 208 -12.66 16.52 12.97
C THR A 208 -11.32 16.75 12.29
N THR A 209 -10.31 15.94 12.60
CA THR A 209 -9.03 15.92 11.88
C THR A 209 -8.72 14.49 11.45
N ALA A 210 -9.75 13.72 11.09
CA ALA A 210 -9.63 12.28 10.83
C ALA A 210 -8.63 11.98 9.70
N SER A 211 -8.69 12.72 8.59
CA SER A 211 -7.75 12.59 7.47
C SER A 211 -6.32 12.94 7.88
N PHE A 212 -6.13 13.99 8.68
CA PHE A 212 -4.81 14.33 9.23
C PHE A 212 -4.26 13.22 10.14
N LYS A 213 -5.09 12.67 11.05
CA LYS A 213 -4.69 11.57 11.93
C LYS A 213 -4.34 10.30 11.16
N GLU A 214 -5.06 9.98 10.09
CA GLU A 214 -4.71 8.89 9.18
C GLU A 214 -3.36 9.16 8.50
N ALA A 215 -3.16 10.36 7.97
CA ALA A 215 -1.89 10.74 7.35
C ALA A 215 -0.70 10.61 8.32
N VAL A 216 -0.86 11.03 9.58
CA VAL A 216 0.16 10.83 10.63
C VAL A 216 0.43 9.35 10.87
N ARG A 217 -0.61 8.52 10.99
CA ARG A 217 -0.43 7.06 11.17
C ARG A 217 0.31 6.42 10.00
N ILE A 218 -0.03 6.79 8.77
CA ILE A 218 0.66 6.32 7.56
C ILE A 218 2.12 6.77 7.57
N TYR A 219 2.38 8.04 7.88
CA TYR A 219 3.73 8.60 7.96
C TYR A 219 4.60 7.89 8.99
N GLU A 220 4.08 7.65 10.20
CA GLU A 220 4.79 6.95 11.27
C GLU A 220 5.08 5.49 10.91
N ARG A 221 4.11 4.80 10.30
CA ARG A 221 4.31 3.45 9.76
C ARG A 221 5.41 3.45 8.72
N ASP A 222 5.34 4.35 7.74
CA ASP A 222 6.29 4.38 6.62
C ASP A 222 7.71 4.74 7.10
N LEU A 223 7.85 5.59 8.13
CA LEU A 223 9.13 5.83 8.81
C LEU A 223 9.70 4.57 9.47
N LYS A 224 8.86 3.80 10.16
CA LYS A 224 9.28 2.54 10.77
C LYS A 224 9.75 1.55 9.70
N LEU A 225 8.96 1.39 8.64
CA LEU A 225 9.32 0.51 7.53
C LEU A 225 10.62 0.96 6.82
N LEU A 226 10.85 2.27 6.70
CA LEU A 226 12.09 2.82 6.15
C LEU A 226 13.30 2.45 7.02
N ALA A 227 13.17 2.55 8.35
CA ALA A 227 14.22 2.14 9.29
C ALA A 227 14.50 0.64 9.19
N ASP A 228 13.44 -0.19 9.16
CA ASP A 228 13.54 -1.64 9.04
C ASP A 228 14.20 -2.06 7.71
N VAL A 229 13.88 -1.42 6.59
CA VAL A 229 14.54 -1.72 5.29
C VAL A 229 16.01 -1.28 5.29
N LYS A 230 16.34 -0.14 5.91
CA LYS A 230 17.72 0.34 6.01
C LYS A 230 18.61 -0.56 6.85
N SER A 231 18.09 -1.16 7.93
CA SER A 231 18.88 -2.06 8.77
C SER A 231 19.34 -3.30 8.00
N ILE A 232 18.52 -3.80 7.06
CA ILE A 232 18.83 -4.96 6.21
C ILE A 232 19.96 -4.67 5.21
N GLN A 233 20.11 -3.43 4.76
CA GLN A 233 21.19 -3.06 3.84
C GLN A 233 22.57 -2.94 4.51
N HIS A 234 22.59 -2.65 5.82
CA HIS A 234 23.81 -2.34 6.57
C HIS A 234 24.24 -3.47 7.53
N GLY A 235 23.44 -4.52 7.65
CA GLY A 235 23.73 -5.71 8.47
C GLY A 235 24.23 -6.86 7.62
#